data_AF-A0A3D8QWA6-F1
#
_entry.id   AF-A0A3D8QWA6-F1
#
_cell.length_a   1.000
_cell.length_b   1.000
_cell.length_c   1.000
_cell.angle_alpha   90.00
_cell.angle_beta   90.00
_cell.angle_gamma   90.00
#
_symmetry.space_group_name_H-M   'P 1'
#
loop_
_entity.id
_entity.type
_entity.pdbx_description
1 polymer ?
#
loop_
_entity_poly.entity_id
_entity_poly.type
_entity_poly.pdbx_seq_one_letter_code
_entity_poly.pdbx_strand_id
1 'polypeptide(L)'
;MSQHKAIDDDAPAPADRPAGPDISAGSQHLHRRLGGKEIQLFAVGGAIGTSLYVQMGASLPKGGPAGLFLGFVLYGTIVLAVNQCFAEMVTYMPIASPFVRLAGFWVDDALSFAMGWNYFFLMGMAFLRA
;
A
#
# COMPACT_ATOMS: atom_id res chain seq x y z
N MET A 1 -61.81 -21.54 -3.45
CA MET A 1 -61.32 -22.89 -3.12
C MET A 1 -59.78 -22.79 -3.10
N SER A 2 -59.19 -21.99 -2.22
CA SER A 2 -59.12 -22.14 -0.77
C SER A 2 -58.54 -23.49 -0.36
N GLN A 3 -57.23 -23.53 -0.23
CA GLN A 3 -56.48 -24.36 0.72
C GLN A 3 -55.51 -23.41 1.43
N HIS A 4 -56.10 -22.45 2.12
CA HIS A 4 -55.57 -21.94 3.37
C HIS A 4 -55.97 -22.96 4.43
N LYS A 5 -55.03 -23.49 5.23
CA LYS A 5 -55.07 -23.41 6.70
C LYS A 5 -54.16 -24.44 7.38
N ALA A 6 -53.41 -23.90 8.35
CA ALA A 6 -52.89 -24.52 9.57
C ALA A 6 -51.68 -25.44 9.45
N ILE A 7 -50.48 -24.86 9.58
CA ILE A 7 -49.71 -25.00 10.83
C ILE A 7 -49.17 -23.60 11.17
N ASP A 8 -49.90 -22.88 12.03
CA ASP A 8 -49.28 -21.98 12.99
C ASP A 8 -48.99 -22.87 14.20
N ASP A 9 -47.72 -23.01 14.59
CA ASP A 9 -47.31 -23.37 15.95
C ASP A 9 -45.87 -22.87 16.16
N ASP A 10 -45.83 -21.64 16.67
CA ASP A 10 -45.00 -21.12 17.76
C ASP A 10 -43.58 -21.69 18.05
N ALA A 11 -42.64 -20.74 18.18
CA ALA A 11 -41.35 -20.77 18.88
C ALA A 11 -40.05 -21.20 18.13
N PRO A 12 -38.91 -20.54 18.40
CA PRO A 12 -38.68 -19.12 18.72
C PRO A 12 -37.82 -18.43 17.65
N ALA A 13 -37.81 -17.10 17.64
CA ALA A 13 -36.77 -16.36 16.94
C ALA A 13 -35.40 -16.92 17.36
N PRO A 14 -34.49 -17.28 16.42
CA PRO A 14 -33.12 -17.53 16.79
C PRO A 14 -32.52 -16.18 17.21
N ALA A 15 -32.61 -15.92 18.51
CA ALA A 15 -31.76 -15.02 19.26
C ALA A 15 -30.35 -15.61 19.28
N ASP A 16 -29.73 -15.64 18.10
CA ASP A 16 -28.28 -15.74 17.90
C ASP A 16 -28.00 -15.50 16.41
N ARG A 17 -28.23 -14.27 15.95
CA ARG A 17 -27.41 -13.80 14.82
C ARG A 17 -26.04 -13.58 15.44
N PRO A 18 -25.02 -14.42 15.15
CA PRO A 18 -23.68 -14.12 15.62
C PRO A 18 -23.39 -12.70 15.16
N ALA A 19 -23.06 -11.83 16.12
CA ALA A 19 -22.67 -10.46 15.86
C ALA A 19 -21.79 -10.46 14.61
N GLY A 20 -22.25 -9.75 13.56
CA GLY A 20 -21.46 -9.60 12.34
C GLY A 20 -20.05 -9.19 12.75
N PRO A 21 -18.99 -9.75 12.16
CA PRO A 21 -17.65 -9.58 12.68
C PRO A 21 -17.39 -8.10 12.91
N ASP A 22 -17.15 -7.72 14.15
CA ASP A 22 -16.68 -6.38 14.49
C ASP A 22 -15.45 -6.14 13.61
N ILE A 23 -15.58 -5.28 12.60
CA ILE A 23 -14.49 -4.95 11.70
C ILE A 23 -13.53 -4.08 12.49
N SER A 24 -12.74 -4.74 13.34
CA SER A 24 -11.53 -4.20 13.91
C SER A 24 -10.57 -3.94 12.76
N ALA A 25 -9.83 -2.82 12.83
CA ALA A 25 -8.88 -2.34 11.82
C ALA A 25 -7.64 -3.25 11.61
N GLY A 26 -7.78 -4.55 11.86
CA GLY A 26 -6.82 -5.62 11.59
C GLY A 26 -7.49 -6.96 11.26
N SER A 27 -8.79 -7.00 10.97
CA SER A 27 -9.46 -8.23 10.52
C SER A 27 -8.83 -8.69 9.21
N GLN A 28 -8.12 -9.82 9.25
CA GLN A 28 -7.49 -10.51 8.11
C GLN A 28 -8.53 -11.04 7.10
N HIS A 29 -9.76 -10.51 7.12
CA HIS A 29 -10.89 -10.95 6.33
C HIS A 29 -11.00 -10.16 5.01
N LEU A 30 -9.87 -9.82 4.41
CA LEU A 30 -9.83 -9.36 3.02
C LEU A 30 -9.86 -10.60 2.12
N HIS A 31 -10.81 -10.64 1.18
CA HIS A 31 -10.82 -11.68 0.15
C HIS A 31 -9.55 -11.55 -0.68
N ARG A 32 -8.59 -12.46 -0.47
CA ARG A 32 -7.33 -12.52 -1.22
C ARG A 32 -7.60 -13.02 -2.65
N ARG A 33 -8.19 -12.16 -3.47
CA ARG A 33 -8.54 -12.39 -4.88
C ARG A 33 -7.64 -11.61 -5.85
N LEU A 34 -6.73 -10.77 -5.36
CA LEU A 34 -5.74 -10.11 -6.21
C LEU A 34 -4.73 -11.14 -6.70
N GLY A 35 -4.70 -11.38 -8.01
CA GLY A 35 -3.68 -12.18 -8.66
C GLY A 35 -2.36 -11.42 -8.76
N GLY A 36 -1.30 -12.15 -9.13
CA GLY A 36 0.04 -11.56 -9.29
C GLY A 36 0.10 -10.46 -10.35
N LYS A 37 -0.81 -10.46 -11.32
CA LYS A 37 -0.87 -9.47 -12.40
C LYS A 37 -1.40 -8.13 -11.89
N GLU A 38 -2.46 -8.13 -11.07
CA GLU A 38 -2.98 -6.89 -10.48
C GLU A 38 -1.96 -6.24 -9.54
N ILE A 39 -1.21 -7.05 -8.78
CA ILE A 39 -0.18 -6.54 -7.86
C ILE A 39 0.97 -5.87 -8.64
N GLN A 40 1.39 -6.47 -9.76
CA GLN A 40 2.41 -5.86 -10.63
C GLN A 40 1.92 -4.56 -11.26
N LEU A 41 0.66 -4.51 -11.72
CA LEU A 41 0.08 -3.28 -12.27
C LEU A 41 0.00 -2.17 -11.22
N PHE A 42 -0.33 -2.49 -9.97
CA PHE A 42 -0.28 -1.54 -8.86
C PHE A 42 1.14 -1.00 -8.62
N ALA A 43 2.14 -1.88 -8.61
CA ALA A 43 3.53 -1.48 -8.43
C ALA A 43 4.02 -0.55 -9.54
N VAL A 44 3.70 -0.85 -10.80
CA VAL A 44 4.06 -0.01 -11.96
C VAL A 44 3.30 1.32 -11.93
N GLY A 45 2.00 1.30 -11.59
CA GLY A 45 1.20 2.52 -11.48
C GLY A 45 1.65 3.45 -10.36
N GLY A 46 2.14 2.90 -9.24
CA GLY A 46 2.74 3.68 -8.16
C GLY A 46 4.12 4.25 -8.51
N ALA A 47 4.92 3.52 -9.31
CA ALA A 47 6.25 3.96 -9.70
C ALA A 47 6.25 5.00 -10.83
N ILE A 48 5.31 4.89 -11.79
CA ILE A 48 5.22 5.80 -12.95
C ILE A 48 4.20 6.91 -12.64
N GLY A 49 4.68 8.00 -12.05
CA GLY A 49 3.89 9.18 -11.73
C GLY A 49 4.09 10.35 -12.69
N THR A 50 3.22 11.35 -12.62
CA THR A 50 3.37 12.64 -13.32
C THR A 50 4.66 13.36 -12.95
N SER A 51 5.15 13.14 -11.73
CA SER A 51 6.41 13.69 -11.24
C SER A 51 7.60 13.33 -12.12
N LEU A 52 7.62 12.14 -12.74
CA LEU A 52 8.69 11.74 -13.65
C LEU A 52 8.71 12.64 -14.89
N TYR A 53 7.55 12.88 -15.50
CA TYR A 53 7.43 13.73 -16.68
C TYR A 53 7.78 15.19 -16.37
N VAL A 54 7.31 15.71 -15.24
CA VAL A 54 7.62 17.07 -14.80
C VAL A 54 9.13 17.25 -14.55
N GLN A 55 9.78 16.27 -13.92
CA GLN A 55 11.21 16.31 -13.68
C GLN A 55 12.04 16.15 -14.96
N MET A 56 11.64 15.26 -15.88
CA MET A 56 12.28 15.11 -17.18
C MET A 56 12.18 16.39 -18.01
N GLY A 57 10.99 17.02 -18.05
CA GLY A 57 10.78 18.29 -18.75
C GLY A 57 11.61 19.44 -18.19
N ALA A 58 11.82 19.48 -16.87
CA ALA A 58 12.65 20.50 -16.22
C ALA A 58 14.17 20.24 -16.36
N SER A 59 14.57 18.99 -16.52
CA SER A 59 15.98 18.56 -16.54
C SER A 59 16.57 18.52 -17.95
N LEU A 60 15.75 18.27 -18.98
CA LEU A 60 16.19 18.17 -20.37
C LEU A 60 16.88 19.45 -20.90
N PRO A 61 16.39 20.67 -20.63
CA PRO A 61 17.05 21.91 -21.08
C PRO A 61 18.35 22.21 -20.33
N LYS A 62 18.54 21.65 -19.12
CA LYS A 62 19.66 21.97 -18.23
C LYS A 62 20.83 21.00 -18.36
N GLY A 63 20.55 19.70 -18.52
CA GLY A 63 21.57 18.64 -18.51
C GLY A 63 21.89 18.03 -19.88
N GLY A 64 21.14 18.40 -20.93
CA GLY A 64 21.19 17.73 -22.24
C GLY A 64 20.69 16.28 -22.19
N PRO A 65 20.48 15.64 -23.35
CA PRO A 65 19.90 14.30 -23.42
C PRO A 65 20.82 13.21 -22.84
N ALA A 66 22.15 13.36 -23.01
CA ALA A 66 23.12 12.43 -22.48
C ALA A 66 23.24 12.50 -20.95
N GLY A 67 23.21 13.71 -20.38
CA GLY A 67 23.28 13.91 -18.92
C GLY A 67 22.03 13.41 -18.20
N LEU A 68 20.86 13.57 -18.81
CA LEU A 68 19.60 13.03 -18.27
C LEU A 68 19.63 11.49 -18.23
N PHE A 69 20.09 10.84 -19.31
CA PHE A 69 20.20 9.39 -19.36
C PHE A 69 21.20 8.84 -18.33
N LEU A 70 22.39 9.45 -18.24
CA LEU A 70 23.41 9.02 -17.29
C LEU A 70 22.93 9.17 -15.83
N GLY A 71 22.28 10.30 -15.51
CA GLY A 71 21.69 10.52 -14.20
C GLY A 71 20.59 9.51 -13.86
N PHE A 72 19.75 9.16 -14.83
CA PHE A 72 18.69 8.16 -14.65
C PHE A 72 19.25 6.75 -14.40
N VAL A 73 20.29 6.35 -15.13
CA VAL A 73 20.95 5.05 -14.94
C VAL A 73 21.68 4.99 -13.60
N LEU A 74 22.46 6.02 -13.24
CA LEU A 74 23.18 6.08 -11.98
C LEU A 74 22.23 6.03 -10.78
N TYR A 75 21.20 6.88 -10.78
CA TYR A 75 20.21 6.90 -9.71
C TYR A 75 19.37 5.62 -9.67
N GLY A 76 18.99 5.11 -10.85
CA GLY A 76 18.28 3.84 -10.97
C GLY A 76 19.04 2.67 -10.34
N THR A 77 20.38 2.64 -10.49
CA THR A 77 21.21 1.58 -9.90
C THR A 77 21.18 1.60 -8.37
N ILE A 78 21.23 2.79 -7.77
CA ILE A 78 21.14 2.96 -6.30
C ILE A 78 19.77 2.50 -5.81
N VAL A 79 18.69 2.91 -6.49
CA VAL A 79 17.32 2.54 -6.13
C VAL A 79 17.08 1.04 -6.28
N LEU A 80 17.64 0.40 -7.32
CA LEU A 80 17.58 -1.05 -7.51
C LEU A 80 18.26 -1.79 -6.36
N ALA A 81 19.44 -1.34 -5.91
CA ALA A 81 20.13 -1.94 -4.78
C ALA A 81 19.31 -1.87 -3.49
N VAL A 82 18.72 -0.70 -3.19
CA VAL A 82 17.88 -0.51 -2.00
C VAL A 82 16.61 -1.37 -2.08
N ASN A 83 15.93 -1.39 -3.22
CA ASN A 83 14.73 -2.21 -3.41
C ASN A 83 15.03 -3.70 -3.27
N GLN A 84 16.23 -4.15 -3.65
CA GLN A 84 16.57 -5.55 -3.52
C GLN A 84 16.84 -5.96 -2.07
N CYS A 85 17.51 -5.11 -1.28
CA CYS A 85 17.59 -5.32 0.17
C CYS A 85 16.19 -5.32 0.82
N PHE A 86 15.31 -4.43 0.36
CA PHE A 86 13.93 -4.37 0.85
C PHE A 86 13.14 -5.62 0.48
N ALA A 87 13.31 -6.16 -0.74
CA ALA A 87 12.64 -7.38 -1.18
C ALA A 87 13.08 -8.58 -0.33
N GLU A 88 14.37 -8.71 -0.03
CA GLU A 88 14.88 -9.74 0.87
C GLU A 88 14.22 -9.63 2.26
N MET A 89 14.18 -8.43 2.83
CA MET A 89 13.53 -8.13 4.12
C MET A 89 12.03 -8.48 4.14
N VAL A 90 11.29 -8.20 3.06
CA VAL A 90 9.86 -8.53 2.92
C VAL A 90 9.62 -10.03 2.73
N THR A 91 10.52 -10.74 2.04
CA THR A 91 10.39 -12.19 1.84
C THR A 91 10.66 -12.99 3.11
N TYR A 92 11.56 -12.53 3.99
CA TYR A 92 11.83 -13.17 5.27
C TYR A 92 10.64 -13.07 6.24
N MET A 93 9.94 -11.93 6.24
CA MET A 93 8.77 -11.73 7.10
C MET A 93 7.66 -11.02 6.31
N PRO A 94 6.72 -11.75 5.70
CA PRO A 94 5.66 -11.17 4.89
C PRO A 94 4.55 -10.59 5.79
N ILE A 95 4.81 -9.42 6.38
CA ILE A 95 3.81 -8.66 7.12
C ILE A 95 3.08 -7.73 6.15
N ALA A 96 1.75 -7.74 6.17
CA ALA A 96 0.95 -6.72 5.49
C ALA A 96 1.15 -5.39 6.22
N SER A 97 2.17 -4.63 5.84
CA SER A 97 2.64 -3.49 6.63
C SER A 97 3.28 -2.41 5.75
N PRO A 98 2.98 -1.12 5.99
CA PRO A 98 3.70 -0.03 5.35
C PRO A 98 5.17 -0.03 5.77
N PHE A 99 6.05 0.56 4.94
CA PHE A 99 7.50 0.63 5.17
C PHE A 99 7.87 1.15 6.57
N VAL A 100 7.04 2.04 7.15
CA VAL A 100 7.19 2.56 8.51
C VAL A 100 7.15 1.45 9.57
N ARG A 101 6.19 0.52 9.46
CA ARG A 101 6.05 -0.60 10.40
C ARG A 101 7.17 -1.62 10.21
N LEU A 102 7.63 -1.82 8.98
CA LEU A 102 8.77 -2.69 8.69
C LEU A 102 10.07 -2.17 9.34
N ALA A 103 10.26 -0.85 9.43
CA ALA A 103 11.41 -0.26 10.11
C ALA A 103 11.33 -0.36 11.65
N GLY A 104 10.13 -0.32 12.23
CA GLY A 104 9.94 -0.58 13.67
C GLY A 104 10.34 -2.01 14.05
N PHE A 105 10.05 -2.98 13.18
CA PHE A 105 10.42 -4.38 13.41
C PHE A 105 11.92 -4.68 13.24
N TRP A 106 12.61 -4.01 12.32
CA TRP A 106 14.01 -4.34 11.98
C TRP A 106 15.05 -3.44 12.62
N VAL A 107 14.72 -2.20 12.97
CA VAL A 107 15.70 -1.23 13.50
C VAL A 107 15.32 -0.78 14.91
N ASP A 108 14.25 0.00 15.05
CA ASP A 108 13.77 0.51 16.34
C ASP A 108 12.39 1.18 16.20
N ASP A 109 11.56 1.10 17.23
CA ASP A 109 10.24 1.77 17.26
C ASP A 109 10.37 3.31 17.17
N ALA A 110 11.41 3.92 17.73
CA ALA A 110 11.65 5.36 17.61
C ALA A 110 11.96 5.78 16.17
N LEU A 111 12.66 4.94 15.40
CA LEU A 111 12.93 5.21 13.99
C LEU A 111 11.63 5.15 13.17
N SER A 112 10.76 4.20 13.48
CA SER A 112 9.45 4.11 12.83
C SER A 112 8.60 5.37 13.10
N PHE A 113 8.63 5.89 14.32
CA PHE A 113 7.95 7.13 14.68
C PHE A 113 8.53 8.33 13.92
N ALA A 114 9.86 8.45 13.87
CA ALA A 114 10.53 9.51 13.13
C ALA A 114 10.23 9.47 11.63
N MET A 115 10.23 8.28 11.02
CA MET A 115 9.89 8.11 9.60
C MET A 115 8.41 8.43 9.30
N GLY A 116 7.50 8.08 10.21
CA GLY A 116 6.10 8.47 10.10
C GLY A 116 5.93 10.00 10.10
N TRP A 117 6.65 10.68 10.99
CA TRP A 117 6.64 12.14 11.07
C TRP A 117 7.29 12.81 9.86
N ASN A 118 8.40 12.24 9.36
CA ASN A 118 9.06 12.70 8.14
C ASN A 118 8.14 12.59 6.91
N TYR A 119 7.45 11.45 6.77
CA TYR A 119 6.50 11.25 5.68
C TYR A 119 5.28 12.19 5.77
N PHE A 120 4.77 12.42 6.98
CA PHE A 120 3.67 13.36 7.20
C PHE A 120 4.04 14.79 6.78
N PHE A 121 5.21 15.29 7.20
CA PHE A 121 5.67 16.62 6.78
C PHE A 121 5.99 16.68 5.29
N LEU A 122 6.59 15.64 4.71
CA LEU A 122 6.88 15.59 3.28
C LEU A 122 5.59 15.69 2.47
N MET A 123 4.57 14.91 2.83
CA MET A 123 3.27 14.92 2.16
C MET A 123 2.51 16.23 2.39
N GLY A 124 2.55 16.77 3.62
CA GLY A 124 1.93 18.05 3.95
C GLY A 124 2.56 19.25 3.24
N MET A 125 3.89 19.31 3.16
CA MET A 125 4.61 20.35 2.41
C MET A 125 4.38 20.23 0.90
N ALA A 126 4.33 19.01 0.37
CA ALA A 126 4.03 18.78 -1.03
C ALA A 126 2.61 19.28 -1.39
N PHE A 127 1.63 19.05 -0.51
CA PHE A 127 0.26 19.52 -0.70
C PHE A 127 0.13 21.04 -0.60
N LEU A 128 0.86 21.68 0.32
CA LEU A 128 0.85 23.13 0.47
C LEU A 128 1.47 23.89 -0.72
N ARG A 129 2.32 23.22 -1.51
CA ARG A 129 3.02 23.80 -2.67
C ARG A 129 2.39 23.45 -4.02
N ALA A 130 1.28 22.71 -4.02
CA ALA A 130 0.49 22.35 -5.20
C ALA A 130 -0.73 23.28 -5.32
#